data_AF-A0A2V6K919-F1
#
_entry.id   AF-A0A2V6K919-F1
#
_cell.length_a   1.000
_cell.length_b   1.000
_cell.length_c   1.000
_cell.angle_alpha   90.00
_cell.angle_beta   90.00
_cell.angle_gamma   90.00
#
_symmetry.space_group_name_H-M   'P 1'
#
loop_
_entity.id
_entity.type
_entity.pdbx_description
1 polymer ?
#
loop_
_entity_poly.entity_id
_entity_poly.type
_entity_poly.pdbx_seq_one_letter_code
_entity_poly.pdbx_strand_id
1 'polypeptide(L)'
;MRKPLVRPRKQKSTLLLATALLLMSPTAGKPDTLTREEQALVDKGAVMEMYKPDEHSGHFIGHIDSVTDPKTGKARNTSNKSQAVVCFVFGIEDAQPAREQGRSMAECHYSPSQAHEFLFAQGWDKYHDRFFTRCYVQEGEDAYNKAVNAQQKHDDQSTSS
;
A
#
# COMPACT_ATOMS: atom_id res chain seq x y z
N MET A 1 30.32 -24.12 -32.19
CA MET A 1 29.75 -22.94 -31.52
C MET A 1 28.25 -23.17 -31.32
N ARG A 2 27.79 -23.29 -30.07
CA ARG A 2 26.37 -23.46 -29.69
C ARG A 2 26.07 -22.50 -28.54
N LYS A 3 25.11 -21.60 -28.72
CA LYS A 3 24.60 -20.72 -27.65
C LYS A 3 23.63 -21.54 -26.77
N PRO A 4 23.72 -21.51 -25.43
CA PRO A 4 22.66 -22.06 -24.60
C PRO A 4 21.51 -21.06 -24.45
N LEU A 5 20.30 -21.58 -24.63
CA LEU A 5 19.02 -20.93 -24.43
C LEU A 5 18.75 -20.79 -22.92
N VAL A 6 18.78 -19.55 -22.40
CA VAL A 6 18.43 -19.27 -20.99
C VAL A 6 16.91 -19.25 -20.86
N ARG A 7 16.37 -20.16 -20.03
CA ARG A 7 14.95 -20.18 -19.67
C ARG A 7 14.63 -19.01 -18.71
N PRO A 8 13.54 -18.25 -18.90
CA PRO A 8 13.13 -17.25 -17.92
C PRO A 8 12.56 -17.96 -16.68
N ARG A 9 13.20 -17.73 -15.53
CA ARG A 9 12.74 -18.19 -14.22
C ARG A 9 11.51 -17.35 -13.84
N LYS A 10 10.32 -17.97 -13.81
CA LYS A 10 9.09 -17.35 -13.30
C LYS A 10 9.34 -16.86 -11.87
N GLN A 11 9.39 -15.54 -11.70
CA GLN A 11 9.44 -14.88 -10.40
C GLN A 11 8.04 -14.97 -9.80
N LYS A 12 7.83 -15.93 -8.89
CA LYS A 12 6.60 -16.03 -8.12
C LYS A 12 6.64 -14.96 -7.03
N SER A 13 5.91 -13.87 -7.22
CA SER A 13 5.68 -12.88 -6.17
C SER A 13 4.94 -13.57 -5.02
N THR A 14 5.66 -13.86 -3.95
CA THR A 14 5.10 -14.44 -2.73
C THR A 14 4.73 -13.26 -1.83
N LEU A 15 3.43 -12.99 -1.69
CA LEU A 15 2.93 -11.99 -0.75
C LEU A 15 3.15 -12.55 0.66
N LEU A 16 4.10 -11.98 1.41
CA LEU A 16 4.42 -12.37 2.78
C LEU A 16 3.63 -11.46 3.74
N LEU A 17 2.69 -12.04 4.48
CA LEU A 17 1.96 -11.34 5.55
C LEU A 17 2.76 -11.51 6.86
N ALA A 18 3.51 -10.47 7.24
CA ALA A 18 4.26 -10.44 8.50
C ALA A 18 3.44 -9.74 9.59
N THR A 19 3.17 -10.43 10.70
CA THR A 19 2.60 -9.84 11.91
C THR A 19 3.73 -9.28 12.78
N ALA A 20 3.95 -7.97 12.73
CA ALA A 20 4.92 -7.28 13.59
C ALA A 20 4.30 -6.98 14.96
N LEU A 21 4.98 -7.37 16.05
CA LEU A 21 4.67 -6.89 17.40
C LEU A 21 5.35 -5.52 17.56
N LEU A 22 4.55 -4.46 17.62
CA LEU A 22 5.03 -3.08 17.54
C LEU A 22 5.31 -2.49 18.92
N LEU A 23 6.58 -2.44 19.31
CA LEU A 23 7.04 -1.57 20.41
C LEU A 23 7.30 -0.17 19.83
N MET A 24 6.29 0.69 19.87
CA MET A 24 6.34 2.07 19.36
C MET A 24 7.24 2.93 20.25
N SER A 25 8.41 3.35 19.73
CA SER A 25 9.13 4.52 20.26
C SER A 25 8.92 5.68 19.27
N PRO A 26 8.17 6.74 19.64
CA PRO A 26 7.91 7.84 18.75
C PRO A 26 9.18 8.70 18.62
N THR A 27 9.98 8.45 17.58
CA THR A 27 10.97 9.43 17.15
C THR A 27 10.30 10.31 16.10
N ALA A 28 9.90 11.50 16.52
CA ALA A 28 9.31 12.50 15.64
C ALA A 28 10.39 13.08 14.71
N GLY A 29 10.73 12.35 13.65
CA GLY A 29 11.35 12.91 12.45
C GLY A 29 10.30 13.68 11.64
N LYS A 30 10.74 14.62 10.79
CA LYS A 30 9.83 15.16 9.76
C LYS A 30 9.29 13.98 8.94
N PRO A 31 8.00 13.97 8.57
CA PRO A 31 7.37 12.81 7.91
C PRO A 31 8.10 12.36 6.63
N ASP A 32 8.87 13.25 6.01
CA ASP A 32 9.55 13.00 4.73
C ASP A 32 11.05 12.69 4.86
N THR A 33 11.64 12.64 6.06
CA THR A 33 13.08 12.45 6.21
C THR A 33 13.40 11.28 7.12
N LEU A 34 13.89 10.21 6.51
CA LEU A 34 14.43 9.05 7.20
C LEU A 34 15.60 9.45 8.10
N THR A 35 15.61 8.89 9.30
CA THR A 35 16.79 8.92 10.15
C THR A 35 17.95 8.14 9.49
N ARG A 36 19.18 8.36 9.94
CA ARG A 36 20.34 7.62 9.41
C ARG A 36 20.20 6.10 9.58
N GLU A 37 19.58 5.66 10.66
CA GLU A 37 19.36 4.24 10.96
C GLU A 37 18.32 3.65 10.02
N GLU A 38 17.23 4.37 9.76
CA GLU A 38 16.22 3.96 8.79
C GLU A 38 16.79 3.94 7.37
N GLN A 39 17.53 4.97 6.96
CA GLN A 39 18.18 4.99 5.65
C GLN A 39 19.14 3.80 5.48
N ALA A 40 19.92 3.45 6.51
CA ALA A 40 20.83 2.31 6.45
C ALA A 40 20.10 0.96 6.33
N LEU A 41 18.85 0.84 6.77
CA LEU A 41 18.01 -0.33 6.57
C LEU A 41 17.38 -0.34 5.18
N VAL A 42 16.95 0.82 4.67
CA VAL A 42 16.48 0.98 3.29
C VAL A 42 17.57 0.60 2.29
N ASP A 43 18.79 1.08 2.48
CA ASP A 43 19.94 0.77 1.60
C ASP A 43 20.26 -0.74 1.58
N LYS A 44 19.91 -1.47 2.64
CA LYS A 44 20.05 -2.94 2.73
C LYS A 44 18.86 -3.69 2.15
N GLY A 45 17.81 -3.00 1.71
CA GLY A 45 16.54 -3.58 1.30
C GLY A 45 15.74 -4.20 2.46
N ALA A 46 16.05 -3.84 3.70
CA ALA A 46 15.34 -4.29 4.90
C ALA A 46 14.10 -3.41 5.13
N VAL A 47 13.16 -3.46 4.19
CA VAL A 47 11.94 -2.64 4.20
C VAL A 47 10.69 -3.52 4.28
N MET A 48 9.65 -2.99 4.91
CA MET A 48 8.32 -3.58 4.94
C MET A 48 7.29 -2.51 4.62
N GLU A 49 6.42 -2.80 3.67
CA GLU A 49 5.31 -1.91 3.31
C GLU A 49 4.05 -2.37 4.06
N MET A 50 3.33 -1.42 4.63
CA MET A 50 2.15 -1.67 5.45
C MET A 50 0.97 -0.87 4.91
N TYR A 51 -0.20 -1.51 4.85
CA TYR A 51 -1.45 -0.88 4.46
C TYR A 51 -2.35 -0.76 5.69
N LYS A 52 -2.54 0.47 6.16
CA LYS A 52 -3.31 0.81 7.36
C LYS A 52 -4.06 2.12 7.13
N PRO A 53 -5.06 2.14 6.22
CA PRO A 53 -5.63 3.38 5.68
C PRO A 53 -6.43 4.21 6.70
N ASP A 54 -6.61 3.72 7.92
CA ASP A 54 -7.27 4.40 9.04
C ASP A 54 -6.29 4.80 10.17
N GLU A 55 -5.00 4.47 10.03
CA GLU A 55 -3.92 4.92 10.92
C GLU A 55 -3.10 6.03 10.26
N HIS A 56 -2.25 6.73 11.02
CA HIS A 56 -1.35 7.73 10.46
C HIS A 56 -0.29 7.11 9.54
N SER A 57 -0.05 7.79 8.42
CA SER A 57 1.02 7.49 7.48
C SER A 57 2.35 7.84 8.13
N GLY A 58 3.41 7.15 7.73
CA GLY A 58 4.74 7.42 8.25
C GLY A 58 5.67 6.23 8.15
N HIS A 59 6.76 6.30 8.89
CA HIS A 59 7.74 5.23 8.94
C HIS A 59 8.28 5.03 10.35
N PHE A 60 8.71 3.80 10.65
CA PHE A 60 9.37 3.45 11.91
C PHE A 60 10.19 2.17 11.75
N ILE A 61 11.11 1.92 12.68
CA ILE A 61 11.87 0.66 12.74
C ILE A 61 11.04 -0.42 13.44
N GLY A 62 10.67 -1.46 12.70
CA GLY A 62 10.04 -2.68 13.20
C GLY A 62 11.06 -3.79 13.42
N HIS A 63 10.70 -4.74 14.28
CA HIS A 63 11.53 -5.89 14.64
C HIS A 63 10.75 -7.18 14.33
N ILE A 64 11.29 -8.01 13.44
CA ILE A 64 10.68 -9.27 13.04
C ILE A 64 11.30 -10.41 13.86
N ASP A 65 10.50 -10.94 14.78
CA ASP A 65 10.90 -12.06 15.66
C ASP A 65 10.41 -13.42 15.17
N SER A 66 9.36 -13.42 14.34
CA SER A 66 8.78 -14.63 13.78
C SER A 66 8.15 -14.36 12.41
N VAL A 67 8.09 -15.40 11.59
CA VAL A 67 7.45 -15.37 10.27
C VAL A 67 6.36 -16.43 10.27
N THR A 68 5.15 -16.04 9.88
CA THR A 68 4.02 -16.97 9.74
C THR A 68 4.02 -17.57 8.34
N ASP A 69 3.94 -18.91 8.26
CA ASP A 69 3.73 -19.58 6.99
C ASP A 69 2.28 -19.32 6.50
N PRO A 70 2.09 -18.67 5.34
CA PRO A 70 0.76 -18.30 4.87
C PRO A 70 -0.13 -19.51 4.51
N LYS A 71 0.44 -20.69 4.27
CA LYS A 71 -0.33 -21.90 3.96
C LYS A 71 -0.79 -22.65 5.20
N THR A 72 0.03 -22.62 6.25
CA THR A 72 -0.19 -23.44 7.45
C THR A 72 -0.62 -22.62 8.65
N GLY A 73 -0.50 -21.28 8.59
CA GLY A 73 -0.76 -20.37 9.70
C GLY A 73 0.24 -20.52 10.85
N LYS A 74 1.25 -21.39 10.73
CA LYS A 74 2.21 -21.64 11.81
C LYS A 74 3.31 -20.60 11.79
N ALA A 75 3.51 -19.94 12.91
CA ALA A 75 4.66 -19.07 13.13
C ALA A 75 5.92 -19.90 13.34
N ARG A 76 7.01 -19.50 12.68
CA ARG A 76 8.36 -19.98 12.95
C ARG A 76 9.21 -18.82 13.42
N ASN A 77 9.93 -18.99 14.52
CA ASN A 77 10.88 -17.99 14.99
C ASN A 77 12.01 -17.83 13.97
N THR A 78 12.46 -16.59 13.76
CA THR A 78 13.65 -16.33 12.95
C THR A 78 14.86 -16.79 13.75
N SER A 79 15.55 -17.85 13.29
CA SER A 79 16.71 -18.37 14.00
C SER A 79 17.84 -17.33 13.95
N ASN A 80 18.15 -16.77 15.12
CA ASN A 80 19.24 -15.84 15.41
C ASN A 80 18.98 -14.37 15.04
N LYS A 81 18.53 -13.64 16.07
CA LYS A 81 18.35 -12.18 16.18
C LYS A 81 17.14 -11.64 15.42
N SER A 82 16.33 -10.88 16.16
CA SER A 82 15.24 -10.07 15.60
C SER A 82 15.76 -9.28 14.41
N GLN A 83 15.10 -9.41 13.26
CA GLN A 83 15.49 -8.68 12.07
C GLN A 83 14.84 -7.29 12.09
N ALA A 84 15.65 -6.26 12.27
CA ALA A 84 15.20 -4.88 12.13
C ALA A 84 14.85 -4.58 10.66
N VAL A 85 13.71 -3.93 10.45
CA VAL A 85 13.23 -3.46 9.15
C VAL A 85 12.67 -2.05 9.30
N VAL A 86 12.70 -1.25 8.24
CA VAL A 86 11.92 -0.01 8.19
C VAL A 86 10.55 -0.33 7.65
N CYS A 87 9.54 -0.04 8.45
CA CYS A 87 8.15 -0.13 8.06
C CYS A 87 7.73 1.22 7.46
N PHE A 88 7.24 1.20 6.23
CA PHE A 88 6.55 2.34 5.62
C PHE A 88 5.04 2.07 5.66
N VAL A 89 4.28 3.03 6.17
CA VAL A 89 2.83 2.90 6.39
C VAL A 89 2.10 3.79 5.39
N PHE A 90 1.31 3.15 4.53
CA PHE A 90 0.22 3.81 3.80
C PHE A 90 -0.93 4.04 4.77
N GLY A 91 -1.07 5.29 5.22
CA GLY A 91 -2.05 5.69 6.22
C GLY A 91 -3.13 6.61 5.68
N ILE A 92 -3.82 7.29 6.60
CA ILE A 92 -4.97 8.15 6.30
C ILE A 92 -4.59 9.38 5.48
N GLU A 93 -3.40 9.95 5.69
CA GLU A 93 -2.87 11.08 4.90
C GLU A 93 -2.61 10.70 3.45
N ASP A 94 -2.41 9.41 3.18
CA ASP A 94 -2.27 8.86 1.83
C ASP A 94 -3.63 8.43 1.26
N ALA A 95 -4.46 7.79 2.08
CA ALA A 95 -5.77 7.26 1.67
C ALA A 95 -6.79 8.38 1.40
N GLN A 96 -6.84 9.42 2.23
CA GLN A 96 -7.86 10.46 2.14
C GLN A 96 -7.79 11.25 0.82
N PRO A 97 -6.62 11.72 0.34
CA PRO A 97 -6.52 12.34 -0.97
C PRO A 97 -7.00 11.43 -2.10
N ALA A 98 -6.66 10.14 -2.06
CA ALA A 98 -7.13 9.17 -3.05
C ALA A 98 -8.66 9.06 -3.06
N ARG A 99 -9.27 8.93 -1.87
CA ARG A 99 -10.73 8.89 -1.71
C ARG A 99 -11.41 10.15 -2.24
N GLU A 100 -10.84 11.32 -1.95
CA GLU A 100 -11.34 12.62 -2.43
C GLU A 100 -11.29 12.73 -3.95
N GLN A 101 -10.15 12.36 -4.55
CA GLN A 101 -10.02 12.30 -6.01
C GLN A 101 -11.04 11.33 -6.62
N GLY A 102 -11.17 10.12 -6.06
CA GLY A 102 -12.16 9.14 -6.50
C GLY A 102 -13.60 9.66 -6.50
N ARG A 103 -14.02 10.30 -5.40
CA ARG A 103 -15.34 10.94 -5.30
C ARG A 103 -15.53 12.04 -6.34
N SER A 104 -14.54 12.93 -6.47
CA SER A 104 -14.61 14.03 -7.44
C SER A 104 -14.73 13.52 -8.88
N MET A 105 -14.03 12.44 -9.24
CA MET A 105 -14.16 11.83 -10.57
C MET A 105 -15.56 11.25 -10.82
N ALA A 106 -16.20 10.66 -9.81
CA ALA A 106 -17.58 10.21 -9.91
C ALA A 106 -18.55 11.39 -10.09
N GLU A 107 -18.37 12.47 -9.32
CA GLU A 107 -19.16 13.71 -9.43
C GLU A 107 -18.99 14.39 -10.79
N CYS A 108 -17.81 14.28 -11.41
CA CYS A 108 -17.54 14.79 -12.74
C CYS A 108 -17.85 13.79 -13.87
N HIS A 109 -18.56 12.69 -13.59
CA HIS A 109 -18.99 11.68 -14.56
C HIS A 109 -17.86 11.05 -15.39
N TYR A 110 -16.67 10.91 -14.80
CA TYR A 110 -15.58 10.14 -15.42
C TYR A 110 -16.03 8.69 -15.57
N SER A 111 -15.59 8.03 -16.64
CA SER A 111 -15.74 6.58 -16.73
C SER A 111 -14.83 5.89 -15.69
N PRO A 112 -15.13 4.63 -15.30
CA PRO A 112 -14.26 3.89 -14.39
C PRO A 112 -12.82 3.75 -14.90
N SER A 113 -12.64 3.60 -16.22
CA SER A 113 -11.29 3.49 -16.81
C SER A 113 -10.53 4.82 -16.75
N GLN A 114 -11.20 5.95 -16.98
CA GLN A 114 -10.57 7.26 -16.84
C GLN A 114 -10.17 7.54 -15.39
N ALA A 115 -11.03 7.16 -14.44
CA ALA A 115 -10.73 7.29 -13.02
C ALA A 115 -9.52 6.44 -12.62
N HIS A 116 -9.46 5.18 -13.08
CA HIS A 116 -8.30 4.30 -12.86
C HIS A 116 -7.00 4.90 -13.39
N GLU A 117 -6.98 5.33 -14.66
CA GLU A 117 -5.77 5.88 -15.29
C GLU A 117 -5.28 7.14 -14.56
N PHE A 118 -6.19 8.01 -14.14
CA PHE A 118 -5.85 9.20 -13.37
C PHE A 118 -5.27 8.83 -11.99
N LEU A 119 -5.96 7.98 -11.22
CA LEU A 119 -5.51 7.55 -9.89
C LEU A 119 -4.15 6.83 -9.97
N PHE A 120 -3.94 6.01 -11.00
CA PHE A 120 -2.68 5.34 -11.22
C PHE A 120 -1.56 6.35 -11.50
N ALA A 121 -1.80 7.33 -12.36
CA ALA A 121 -0.82 8.37 -12.66
C ALA A 121 -0.47 9.19 -11.40
N GLN A 122 -1.46 9.60 -10.61
CA GLN A 122 -1.25 10.33 -9.35
C GLN A 122 -0.48 9.50 -8.32
N GLY A 123 -0.87 8.23 -8.12
CA GLY A 123 -0.19 7.33 -7.20
C GLY A 123 1.26 7.07 -7.63
N TRP A 124 1.49 6.84 -8.93
CA TRP A 124 2.83 6.58 -9.45
C TRP A 124 3.75 7.80 -9.31
N ASP A 125 3.25 9.01 -9.63
CA ASP A 125 3.98 10.26 -9.47
C ASP A 125 4.35 10.53 -8.00
N LYS A 126 3.46 10.21 -7.06
CA LYS A 126 3.71 10.40 -5.64
C LYS A 126 4.71 9.39 -5.07
N TYR A 127 4.49 8.10 -5.29
CA TYR A 127 5.21 7.06 -4.54
C TYR A 127 6.37 6.43 -5.32
N HIS A 128 6.31 6.40 -6.65
CA HIS A 128 7.23 5.62 -7.50
C HIS A 128 7.40 4.16 -7.05
N ASP A 129 6.43 3.64 -6.31
CA ASP A 129 6.39 2.30 -5.74
C ASP A 129 5.09 1.59 -6.14
N ARG A 130 5.20 0.29 -6.44
CA ARG A 130 4.06 -0.49 -6.93
C ARG A 130 3.04 -0.79 -5.85
N PHE A 131 3.47 -1.05 -4.61
CA PHE A 131 2.56 -1.38 -3.52
C PHE A 131 1.74 -0.16 -3.13
N PHE A 132 2.39 0.97 -2.84
CA PHE A 132 1.70 2.19 -2.44
C PHE A 132 0.86 2.80 -3.55
N THR A 133 1.30 2.73 -4.82
CA THR A 133 0.45 3.12 -5.95
C THR A 133 -0.81 2.28 -5.99
N ARG A 134 -0.72 0.97 -5.75
CA ARG A 134 -1.90 0.09 -5.73
C ARG A 134 -2.83 0.39 -4.55
N CYS A 135 -2.30 0.66 -3.36
CA CYS A 135 -3.10 1.09 -2.21
C CYS A 135 -3.85 2.40 -2.51
N TYR A 136 -3.16 3.37 -3.13
CA TYR A 136 -3.75 4.63 -3.55
C TYR A 136 -4.90 4.45 -4.54
N VAL A 137 -4.67 3.68 -5.60
CA VAL A 137 -5.70 3.38 -6.60
C VAL A 137 -6.91 2.69 -5.96
N GLN A 138 -6.69 1.70 -5.08
CA GLN A 138 -7.76 0.98 -4.42
C GLN A 138 -8.66 1.91 -3.59
N GLU A 139 -8.08 2.79 -2.77
CA GLU A 139 -8.84 3.75 -1.96
C GLU A 139 -9.66 4.73 -2.82
N GLY A 140 -9.08 5.18 -3.95
CA GLY A 140 -9.77 6.06 -4.89
C GLY A 140 -10.91 5.37 -5.63
N GLU A 141 -10.68 4.16 -6.16
CA GLU A 141 -11.70 3.38 -6.86
C GLU A 141 -12.86 2.98 -5.94
N ASP A 142 -12.56 2.59 -4.69
CA ASP A 142 -13.59 2.27 -3.70
C ASP A 142 -14.47 3.49 -3.41
N ALA A 143 -13.88 4.68 -3.31
CA ALA A 143 -14.60 5.92 -3.07
C ALA A 143 -15.42 6.35 -4.31
N TYR A 144 -14.85 6.22 -5.51
CA TYR A 144 -15.54 6.45 -6.78
C TYR A 144 -16.79 5.55 -6.90
N ASN A 145 -16.63 4.24 -6.70
CA ASN A 145 -17.72 3.26 -6.82
C ASN A 145 -18.83 3.55 -5.79
N LYS A 146 -18.47 3.92 -4.57
CA LYS A 146 -19.45 4.33 -3.55
C LYS A 146 -20.26 5.56 -3.98
N ALA A 147 -19.60 6.56 -4.58
CA ALA A 147 -20.25 7.79 -5.04
C ALA A 147 -21.19 7.52 -6.23
N VAL A 148 -20.75 6.77 -7.25
CA VAL A 148 -21.60 6.38 -8.40
C VAL A 148 -22.85 5.63 -7.94
N ASN A 149 -22.68 4.65 -7.04
CA ASN A 149 -23.81 3.88 -6.51
C ASN A 149 -24.79 4.74 -5.68
N ALA A 150 -24.31 5.80 -5.04
CA ALA A 150 -25.17 6.72 -4.29
C ALA A 150 -25.99 7.62 -5.23
N GLN A 151 -25.38 8.11 -6.32
CA GLN A 151 -26.06 8.92 -7.33
C GLN A 151 -27.17 8.13 -8.03
N GLN A 152 -26.90 6.90 -8.47
CA GLN A 152 -27.90 6.04 -9.12
C GLN A 152 -29.15 5.81 -8.25
N LYS A 153 -28.96 5.56 -6.95
CA LYS A 153 -30.08 5.38 -6.02
C LYS A 153 -30.94 6.63 -5.87
N HIS A 154 -30.34 7.81 -5.96
CA HIS A 154 -31.06 9.08 -5.86
C HIS A 154 -31.92 9.34 -7.11
N ASP A 155 -31.40 8.99 -8.29
CA ASP A 155 -32.12 9.13 -9.55
C ASP A 155 -33.35 8.22 -9.61
N ASP A 156 -33.20 6.96 -9.20
CA ASP A 156 -34.31 5.98 -9.17
C ASP A 156 -35.47 6.41 -8.24
N GLN A 157 -35.14 7.06 -7.11
CA GLN A 157 -36.15 7.62 -6.20
C GLN A 157 -36.84 8.86 -6.77
N SER A 158 -36.11 9.69 -7.51
CA SER A 158 -36.62 10.93 -8.10
C SER A 158 -37.55 10.69 -9.28
N THR A 159 -37.33 9.61 -10.05
CA THR A 159 -38.19 9.25 -11.20
C THR A 159 -39.47 8.49 -10.81
N SER A 160 -39.62 8.11 -9.54
CA SER A 160 -40.75 7.32 -9.04
C SER A 160 -41.85 8.15 -8.37
N SER A 161 -41.81 9.49 -8.49
CA SER A 161 -42.76 10.43 -7.87
C SER A 161 -43.66 11.14 -8.88
#